data_AF-A0A257A6J7-F1
#
_entry.id   AF-A0A257A6J7-F1
#
_cell.length_a   1.000
_cell.length_b   1.000
_cell.length_c   1.000
_cell.angle_alpha   90.00
_cell.angle_beta   90.00
_cell.angle_gamma   90.00
#
_symmetry.space_group_name_H-M   'P 1'
#
loop_
_entity.id
_entity.type
_entity.pdbx_description
1 polymer ?
#
loop_
_entity_poly.entity_id
_entity_poly.type
_entity_poly.pdbx_seq_one_letter_code
_entity_poly.pdbx_strand_id
1 'polypeptide(L)'
;MTRLVQRVGRSGHKVGRASKGKILAINAEEYAEALVIAEKAMKHEIEKVKIRKNPLAVLANQIISIAVEYGSIKAEKIYEMVRRAYPFRELKKEKFYSVLNQLH
;
A
#
# COMPACT_ATOMS: atom_id res chain seq x y z
N MET A 1 2.29 12.77 2.45
CA MET A 1 1.36 13.77 3.05
C MET A 1 0.21 13.14 3.87
N THR A 2 -0.39 12.01 3.46
CA THR A 2 -1.55 11.36 4.12
C THR A 2 -1.39 11.05 5.62
N ARG A 3 -0.19 10.67 6.08
CA ARG A 3 0.03 10.34 7.52
C ARG A 3 -0.16 11.54 8.45
N LEU A 4 0.18 12.75 8.01
CA LEU A 4 0.04 13.96 8.83
C LEU A 4 -1.44 14.31 9.05
N VAL A 5 -2.21 14.35 7.97
CA VAL A 5 -3.66 14.60 8.02
C VAL A 5 -4.37 13.54 8.88
N GLN A 6 -4.00 12.26 8.74
CA GLN A 6 -4.54 11.18 9.57
C GLN A 6 -4.18 11.34 11.05
N ARG A 7 -2.95 11.76 11.38
CA ARG A 7 -2.53 12.01 12.78
C ARG A 7 -3.25 13.21 13.38
N VAL A 8 -3.30 14.33 12.66
CA VAL A 8 -3.95 15.57 13.12
C VAL A 8 -5.47 15.37 13.24
N GLY A 9 -6.11 14.64 12.32
CA GLY A 9 -7.55 14.33 12.38
C GLY A 9 -8.00 13.59 13.64
N ARG A 10 -7.09 12.95 14.38
CA ARG A 10 -7.40 12.29 15.67
C ARG A 10 -7.46 13.27 16.85
N SER A 11 -6.98 14.51 16.68
CA SER A 11 -6.96 15.54 17.75
C SER A 11 -8.33 16.17 18.03
N GLY A 12 -9.32 15.99 17.15
CA GLY A 12 -10.65 16.60 17.25
C GLY A 12 -11.75 15.66 16.77
N HIS A 13 -11.75 14.41 17.26
CA HIS A 13 -12.65 13.32 16.83
C HIS A 13 -14.13 13.52 17.24
N LYS A 14 -14.70 14.69 16.94
CA LYS A 14 -16.13 15.02 17.00
C LYS A 14 -16.49 15.82 15.75
N VAL A 15 -17.61 15.48 15.14
CA VAL A 15 -18.16 16.16 13.96
C VAL A 15 -18.26 17.67 14.22
N GLY A 16 -17.74 18.48 13.30
CA GLY A 16 -17.80 19.95 13.36
C GLY A 16 -16.68 20.64 14.14
N ARG A 17 -15.70 19.92 14.72
CA ARG A 17 -14.54 20.55 15.37
C ARG A 17 -13.32 20.61 14.45
N ALA A 18 -12.64 21.75 14.43
CA ALA A 18 -11.35 21.88 13.77
C ALA A 18 -10.30 21.01 14.48
N SER A 19 -9.60 20.17 13.70
CA SER A 19 -8.44 19.42 14.19
C SER A 19 -7.23 20.34 14.28
N LYS A 20 -6.48 20.29 15.38
CA LYS A 20 -5.29 21.13 15.61
C LYS A 20 -4.04 20.26 15.75
N GLY A 21 -3.00 20.58 15.01
CA GLY A 21 -1.71 19.88 15.06
C GLY A 21 -0.55 20.86 15.07
N LYS A 22 0.55 20.48 15.73
CA LYS A 22 1.84 21.19 15.68
C LYS A 22 2.89 20.24 15.09
N ILE A 23 3.75 20.75 14.22
CA ILE A 23 4.90 20.01 13.67
C ILE A 23 6.15 20.59 14.34
N LEU A 24 6.97 19.73 14.93
CA LEU A 24 8.26 20.10 15.49
C LEU A 24 9.33 19.56 14.53
N ALA A 25 10.13 20.47 13.96
CA ALA A 25 11.28 20.13 13.14
C ALA A 25 12.55 20.38 13.95
N ILE A 26 13.53 19.47 13.87
CA ILE A 26 14.78 19.56 14.65
C ILE A 26 15.96 20.13 13.84
N ASN A 27 15.77 20.35 12.54
CA ASN A 27 16.74 20.99 11.65
C ASN A 27 16.03 21.73 10.49
N ALA A 28 16.81 22.45 9.66
CA ALA A 28 16.28 23.29 8.59
C ALA A 28 15.65 22.49 7.43
N GLU A 29 16.18 21.30 7.11
CA GLU A 29 15.65 20.45 6.05
C GLU A 29 14.27 19.89 6.42
N GLU A 30 14.14 19.38 7.64
CA GLU A 30 12.84 18.94 8.18
C GLU A 30 11.84 20.08 8.29
N TYR A 31 12.30 21.30 8.61
CA TYR A 31 11.42 22.47 8.66
C TYR A 31 10.85 22.79 7.27
N ALA A 32 11.70 22.76 6.24
CA ALA A 32 11.27 22.97 4.86
C ALA A 32 10.29 21.87 4.41
N GLU A 33 10.56 20.60 4.71
CA GLU A 33 9.66 19.49 4.39
C GLU A 33 8.32 19.62 5.12
N ALA A 34 8.36 19.94 6.42
CA ALA A 34 7.17 20.16 7.25
C ALA A 34 6.28 21.29 6.70
N LEU A 35 6.90 22.40 6.25
CA LEU A 35 6.19 23.53 5.65
C LEU A 35 5.44 23.11 4.38
N VAL A 36 6.13 22.40 3.48
CA VAL A 36 5.52 21.90 2.22
C VAL A 36 4.38 20.92 2.50
N ILE A 37 4.56 20.00 3.46
CA ILE A 37 3.52 19.04 3.84
C ILE A 37 2.31 19.76 4.46
N ALA A 38 2.55 20.75 5.32
CA ALA A 38 1.48 21.54 5.94
C ALA A 38 0.70 22.34 4.89
N GLU A 39 1.40 22.99 3.95
CA GLU A 39 0.76 23.73 2.86
C GLU A 39 -0.12 22.83 1.99
N LYS A 40 0.41 21.67 1.55
CA LYS A 40 -0.37 20.67 0.79
C LYS A 40 -1.57 20.15 1.57
N ALA A 41 -1.42 19.95 2.90
CA ALA A 41 -2.50 19.52 3.77
C ALA A 41 -3.63 20.56 3.87
N MET A 42 -3.27 21.85 3.98
CA MET A 42 -4.24 22.95 3.99
C MET A 42 -4.96 23.11 2.65
N LYS A 43 -4.28 22.80 1.53
CA LYS A 43 -4.88 22.79 0.18
C LYS A 43 -5.68 21.52 -0.13
N HIS A 44 -5.82 20.59 0.81
CA HIS A 44 -6.46 19.28 0.61
C HIS A 44 -5.84 18.43 -0.53
N GLU A 45 -4.56 18.68 -0.86
CA GLU A 45 -3.85 17.97 -1.92
C GLU A 45 -3.36 16.60 -1.42
N ILE A 46 -4.28 15.65 -1.30
CA ILE A 46 -3.96 14.28 -0.88
C ILE A 46 -3.27 13.53 -2.01
N GLU A 47 -2.14 12.90 -1.69
CA GLU A 47 -1.39 12.04 -2.62
C GLU A 47 -2.30 10.96 -3.20
N LYS A 48 -2.35 10.87 -4.54
CA LYS A 48 -3.08 9.81 -5.22
C LYS A 48 -2.47 8.45 -4.87
N VAL A 49 -3.30 7.51 -4.43
CA VAL A 49 -2.85 6.14 -4.16
C VAL A 49 -2.56 5.45 -5.49
N LYS A 50 -1.27 5.24 -5.78
CA LYS A 50 -0.83 4.45 -6.94
C LYS A 50 -0.64 3.00 -6.53
N ILE A 51 -1.57 2.13 -6.91
CA ILE A 51 -1.44 0.70 -6.66
C ILE A 51 -0.43 0.12 -7.65
N ARG A 52 0.60 -0.54 -7.13
CA ARG A 52 1.59 -1.25 -7.95
C ARG A 52 0.94 -2.50 -8.54
N LYS A 53 0.89 -2.59 -9.87
CA LYS A 53 0.40 -3.77 -10.59
C LYS A 53 1.47 -4.86 -10.66
N ASN A 54 1.03 -6.12 -10.54
CA ASN A 54 1.85 -7.33 -10.67
C ASN A 54 3.19 -7.32 -9.89
N PRO A 55 3.22 -6.98 -8.58
CA PRO A 55 4.45 -7.05 -7.78
C PRO A 55 4.87 -8.52 -7.58
N LEU A 56 5.92 -8.96 -8.30
CA LEU A 56 6.32 -10.37 -8.35
C LEU A 56 6.82 -10.94 -7.02
N ALA A 57 7.49 -10.14 -6.19
CA ALA A 57 7.92 -10.59 -4.86
C ALA A 57 6.71 -10.87 -3.94
N VAL A 58 5.68 -10.03 -4.03
CA VAL A 58 4.42 -10.24 -3.29
C VAL A 58 3.67 -11.46 -3.85
N LEU A 59 3.70 -11.64 -5.18
CA LEU A 59 3.14 -12.84 -5.82
C LEU A 59 3.81 -14.12 -5.30
N ALA A 60 5.14 -14.15 -5.28
CA ALA A 60 5.92 -15.28 -4.78
C ALA A 60 5.55 -15.63 -3.33
N ASN A 61 5.50 -14.63 -2.46
CA ASN A 61 5.08 -14.82 -1.07
C ASN A 61 3.66 -15.40 -0.97
N GLN A 62 2.70 -14.88 -1.75
CA GLN A 62 1.34 -15.43 -1.70
C GLN A 62 1.24 -16.85 -2.23
N ILE A 63 2.01 -17.22 -3.26
CA ILE A 63 2.06 -18.61 -3.73
C ILE A 63 2.53 -19.53 -2.60
N ILE A 64 3.62 -19.17 -1.91
CA ILE A 64 4.16 -19.94 -0.78
C ILE A 64 3.15 -20.02 0.36
N SER A 65 2.57 -18.89 0.78
CA SER A 65 1.61 -18.86 1.89
C SER A 65 0.38 -19.72 1.61
N ILE A 66 -0.15 -19.66 0.39
CA ILE A 66 -1.29 -20.50 -0.02
C ILE A 66 -0.89 -21.98 -0.06
N ALA A 67 0.31 -22.31 -0.57
CA ALA A 67 0.78 -23.69 -0.58
C ALA A 67 0.94 -24.26 0.84
N VAL A 68 1.49 -23.47 1.78
CA VAL A 68 1.63 -23.87 3.18
C VAL A 68 0.27 -24.06 3.85
N GLU A 69 -0.70 -23.17 3.60
CA GLU A 69 -2.03 -23.24 4.22
C GLU A 69 -2.84 -24.46 3.74
N TYR A 70 -2.78 -24.79 2.46
CA TYR A 70 -3.56 -25.90 1.87
C TYR A 70 -2.78 -27.21 1.72
N GLY A 71 -1.47 -27.21 1.99
CA GLY A 71 -0.58 -28.36 1.79
C GLY A 71 -0.34 -28.68 0.32
N SER A 72 -1.30 -29.36 -0.32
CA SER A 72 -1.27 -29.67 -1.76
C SER A 72 -2.38 -28.93 -2.49
N ILE A 73 -1.99 -28.05 -3.41
CA ILE A 73 -2.92 -27.23 -4.19
C ILE A 73 -2.43 -27.11 -5.63
N LYS A 74 -3.38 -27.18 -6.58
CA LYS A 74 -3.08 -27.03 -8.01
C LYS A 74 -2.67 -25.59 -8.32
N ALA A 75 -1.63 -25.43 -9.14
CA ALA A 75 -1.12 -24.13 -9.57
C ALA A 75 -2.20 -23.24 -10.21
N GLU A 76 -3.11 -23.85 -10.98
CA GLU A 76 -4.24 -23.15 -11.62
C GLU A 76 -5.17 -22.53 -10.58
N LYS A 77 -5.43 -23.24 -9.47
CA LYS A 77 -6.30 -22.74 -8.39
C LYS A 77 -5.66 -21.55 -7.68
N ILE A 78 -4.34 -21.58 -7.44
CA ILE A 78 -3.61 -20.43 -6.88
C ILE A 78 -3.70 -19.23 -7.84
N TYR A 79 -3.50 -19.45 -9.14
CA TYR A 79 -3.59 -18.39 -10.16
C TYR A 79 -4.97 -17.72 -10.18
N GLU A 80 -6.04 -18.51 -10.16
CA GLU A 80 -7.42 -18.00 -10.06
C GLU A 80 -7.65 -17.19 -8.78
N MET A 81 -7.16 -17.69 -7.65
CA MET A 81 -7.29 -17.00 -6.36
C MET A 81 -6.60 -15.64 -6.38
N VAL A 82 -5.36 -15.59 -6.86
CA VAL A 82 -4.53 -14.38 -6.91
C VAL A 82 -5.12 -13.33 -7.85
N ARG A 83 -5.65 -13.72 -9.01
CA ARG A 83 -6.23 -12.77 -9.99
C ARG A 83 -7.48 -12.04 -9.50
N ARG A 84 -8.13 -12.54 -8.43
CA ARG A 84 -9.23 -11.81 -7.78
C ARG A 84 -8.76 -10.54 -7.06
N ALA A 85 -7.49 -10.46 -6.68
CA ALA A 85 -6.93 -9.27 -6.08
C ALA A 85 -6.62 -8.20 -7.15
N TYR A 86 -7.05 -6.96 -6.92
CA TYR A 86 -6.87 -5.85 -7.86
C TYR A 86 -5.43 -5.69 -8.40
N PRO A 87 -4.35 -5.79 -7.59
CA PRO A 87 -2.98 -5.67 -8.08
C PRO A 87 -2.59 -6.69 -9.14
N PHE A 88 -3.23 -7.87 -9.13
CA PHE A 88 -2.94 -9.00 -10.01
C PHE A 88 -4.04 -9.28 -11.04
N ARG A 89 -5.04 -8.41 -11.15
CA ARG A 89 -6.19 -8.61 -12.07
C ARG A 89 -5.80 -8.75 -13.53
N GLU A 90 -4.62 -8.25 -13.91
CA GLU A 90 -4.03 -8.29 -15.26
C GLU A 90 -2.81 -9.23 -15.31
N LEU A 91 -2.62 -10.09 -14.30
CA LEU A 91 -1.51 -11.03 -14.23
C LEU A 91 -1.63 -12.05 -15.37
N LYS A 92 -0.60 -12.10 -16.22
CA LYS A 92 -0.50 -13.08 -17.31
C LYS A 92 -0.15 -14.46 -16.75
N LYS A 93 -0.75 -15.50 -17.34
CA LYS A 93 -0.56 -16.89 -16.92
C LYS A 93 0.91 -17.30 -17.05
N GLU A 94 1.57 -16.93 -18.14
CA GLU A 94 3.00 -17.22 -18.38
C GLU A 94 3.89 -16.61 -17.29
N LYS A 95 3.55 -15.40 -16.83
CA LYS A 95 4.30 -14.73 -15.77
C LYS A 95 4.09 -15.38 -14.41
N PHE A 96 2.89 -15.88 -14.14
CA PHE A 96 2.61 -16.66 -12.94
C PHE A 96 3.46 -17.95 -12.89
N TYR A 97 3.46 -18.75 -13.95
CA TYR A 97 4.29 -19.96 -14.00
C TYR A 97 5.79 -19.66 -13.98
N SER A 98 6.21 -18.54 -14.59
CA SER A 98 7.61 -18.10 -14.48
C SER A 98 8.04 -17.84 -13.03
N VAL A 99 7.17 -17.26 -12.18
CA VAL A 99 7.47 -17.10 -10.75
C VAL A 99 7.40 -18.43 -10.02
N LEU A 100 6.40 -19.27 -10.32
CA LEU A 100 6.28 -20.60 -9.73
C LEU A 100 7.53 -21.47 -9.98
N ASN A 101 8.09 -21.42 -11.19
CA ASN A 101 9.32 -22.13 -11.55
C ASN A 101 10.56 -21.63 -10.80
N GLN A 102 10.57 -20.40 -10.29
CA GLN A 102 11.66 -19.85 -9.47
C GLN A 102 11.54 -20.26 -7.99
N LEU A 103 10.41 -20.83 -7.60
CA LEU A 103 10.14 -21.31 -6.22
C LEU A 103 10.41 -22.81 -6.05
N HIS A 104 10.76 -23.51 -7.14
CA HIS A 104 11.20 -24.91 -7.12
C HIS A 104 12.65 -25.03 -6.65
#